data_AF-A0AAV1I423-F1
#
_entry.id   AF-A0AAV1I423-F1
#
_cell.length_a   1.000
_cell.length_b   1.000
_cell.length_c   1.000
_cell.angle_alpha   90.00
_cell.angle_beta   90.00
_cell.angle_gamma   90.00
#
_symmetry.space_group_name_H-M   'P 1'
#
loop_
_entity.id
_entity.type
_entity.pdbx_description
1 polymer ?
#
loop_
_entity_poly.entity_id
_entity_poly.type
_entity_poly.pdbx_seq_one_letter_code
_entity_poly.pdbx_strand_id
1 'polypeptide(L)'
;MAFQEVRESDDGAHISFKIKDVPMSVANGIRRSCLVEVPMAGIDIDTVSFDPDKNGVNTSSMHDEMLIHRLAYALLDLDPKVAGEYSFHICDPQDKDVPFENGTQGIIDFTTSDIRVFRNGTDTRIPSEDVFLGDSLLTRLKPGQKLRATFSATCRSVRQGNEVRYSFQPCKVKFSHTEATETAAAPRSFALEVTTHGFRHIKAREIVSRAIDVLRSKVEWLKTSDLDVEPDSVLPDCSIITVRGEDHTLGRMLVETLEQIEGVTFVAYMKTHALDSDMRLKVATGHDGKHTLLEACEVLSTLLDDIAQQWVAV
;
A
#
# COMPACT_ATOMS: atom_id res chain seq x y z
N MET A 1 -14.17 23.43 -8.33
CA MET A 1 -13.20 22.35 -8.61
C MET A 1 -12.22 22.29 -7.46
N ALA A 2 -12.23 21.18 -6.74
CA ALA A 2 -11.38 20.88 -5.60
C ALA A 2 -9.91 20.78 -6.04
N PHE A 3 -9.63 20.13 -7.18
CA PHE A 3 -8.29 20.01 -7.73
C PHE A 3 -7.87 21.25 -8.53
N GLN A 4 -6.69 21.77 -8.21
CA GLN A 4 -6.10 22.96 -8.81
C GLN A 4 -4.60 22.74 -9.01
N GLU A 5 -4.00 23.51 -9.93
CA GLU A 5 -2.55 23.48 -10.18
C GLU A 5 -2.01 22.06 -10.47
N VAL A 6 -2.81 21.24 -11.16
CA VAL A 6 -2.40 19.88 -11.56
C VAL A 6 -1.27 19.99 -12.57
N ARG A 7 -0.14 19.36 -12.26
CA ARG A 7 1.04 19.26 -13.13
C ARG A 7 1.53 17.84 -13.10
N GLU A 8 1.76 17.26 -14.26
CA GLU A 8 2.22 15.89 -14.44
C GLU A 8 3.51 15.90 -15.27
N SER A 9 4.46 15.01 -14.94
CA SER A 9 5.65 14.82 -15.74
C SER A 9 5.33 14.06 -17.03
N ASP A 10 6.12 14.28 -18.08
CA ASP A 10 5.90 13.65 -19.40
C ASP A 10 5.92 12.11 -19.34
N ASP A 11 6.69 11.53 -18.43
CA ASP A 11 6.77 10.08 -18.20
C ASP A 11 5.65 9.53 -17.30
N GLY A 12 4.82 10.41 -16.72
CA GLY A 12 3.76 10.09 -15.76
C GLY A 12 4.27 9.55 -14.42
N ALA A 13 5.58 9.65 -14.13
CA ALA A 13 6.16 9.20 -12.87
C ALA A 13 5.91 10.18 -11.72
N HIS A 14 5.58 11.44 -12.00
CA HIS A 14 5.34 12.48 -11.02
C HIS A 14 4.06 13.25 -11.32
N ILE A 15 3.26 13.52 -10.27
CA ILE A 15 2.11 14.43 -10.34
C ILE A 15 2.07 15.31 -9.09
N SER A 16 1.83 16.60 -9.28
CA SER A 16 1.61 17.57 -8.21
C SER A 16 0.28 18.27 -8.39
N PHE A 17 -0.45 18.50 -7.31
CA PHE A 17 -1.74 19.19 -7.33
C PHE A 17 -2.07 19.81 -5.97
N LYS A 18 -3.01 20.75 -5.97
CA LYS A 18 -3.65 21.28 -4.77
C LYS A 18 -5.09 20.80 -4.70
N ILE A 19 -5.52 20.35 -3.52
CA ILE A 19 -6.92 20.07 -3.21
C ILE A 19 -7.45 21.16 -2.28
N LYS A 20 -8.57 21.79 -2.65
CA LYS A 20 -9.24 22.86 -1.90
C LYS A 20 -10.63 22.46 -1.45
N ASP A 21 -11.07 23.10 -0.38
CA ASP A 21 -12.43 22.96 0.17
C ASP A 21 -12.80 21.51 0.49
N VAL A 22 -11.81 20.74 0.96
CA VAL A 22 -11.94 19.35 1.39
C VAL A 22 -11.45 19.23 2.84
N PRO A 23 -12.08 18.43 3.70
CA PRO A 23 -11.62 18.19 5.07
C PRO A 23 -10.18 17.70 5.13
N MET A 24 -9.45 18.07 6.19
CA MET A 24 -8.05 17.65 6.35
C MET A 24 -7.93 16.14 6.45
N SER A 25 -8.86 15.46 7.12
CA SER A 25 -8.90 14.00 7.22
C SER A 25 -8.99 13.34 5.84
N VAL A 26 -9.78 13.88 4.92
CA VAL A 26 -9.96 13.34 3.57
C VAL A 26 -8.70 13.57 2.72
N ALA A 27 -8.13 14.78 2.74
CA ALA A 27 -6.88 15.07 2.02
C ALA A 27 -5.71 14.20 2.53
N ASN A 28 -5.60 14.03 3.85
CA ASN A 28 -4.64 13.11 4.46
C ASN A 28 -4.98 11.64 4.21
N GLY A 29 -6.26 11.31 4.07
CA GLY A 29 -6.77 10.00 3.68
C GLY A 29 -6.21 9.58 2.32
N ILE A 30 -6.42 10.42 1.30
CA ILE A 30 -5.90 10.20 -0.06
C ILE A 30 -4.38 10.03 -0.02
N ARG A 31 -3.66 10.88 0.71
CA ARG A 31 -2.20 10.77 0.90
C ARG A 31 -1.80 9.41 1.46
N ARG A 32 -2.46 8.95 2.52
CA ARG A 32 -2.13 7.69 3.19
C ARG A 32 -2.46 6.49 2.30
N SER A 33 -3.61 6.49 1.65
CA SER A 33 -4.00 5.42 0.73
C SER A 33 -3.04 5.30 -0.45
N CYS A 34 -2.54 6.43 -1.00
CA CYS A 34 -1.48 6.42 -2.01
C CYS A 34 -0.20 5.71 -1.51
N LEU A 35 0.15 5.87 -0.23
CA LEU A 35 1.38 5.30 0.33
C LEU A 35 1.25 3.81 0.67
N VAL A 36 0.10 3.38 1.21
CA VAL A 36 0.04 2.07 1.88
C VAL A 36 -1.09 1.15 1.45
N GLU A 37 -2.08 1.62 0.67
CA GLU A 37 -3.28 0.85 0.39
C GLU A 37 -3.47 0.47 -1.08
N VAL A 38 -2.79 1.16 -2.00
CA VAL A 38 -2.78 0.76 -3.42
C VAL A 38 -2.00 -0.56 -3.57
N PRO A 39 -2.61 -1.64 -4.07
CA PRO A 39 -1.92 -2.93 -4.24
C PRO A 39 -0.85 -2.88 -5.32
N MET A 40 0.28 -3.51 -5.04
CA MET A 40 1.44 -3.63 -5.91
C MET A 40 1.88 -5.09 -6.06
N ALA A 41 2.59 -5.39 -7.14
CA ALA A 41 3.31 -6.65 -7.28
C ALA A 41 4.60 -6.61 -6.45
N GLY A 42 4.91 -7.71 -5.78
CA GLY A 42 6.16 -7.86 -5.01
C GLY A 42 6.51 -9.33 -4.81
N ILE A 43 7.74 -9.59 -4.35
CA ILE A 43 8.18 -10.95 -4.03
C ILE A 43 7.44 -11.45 -2.79
N ASP A 44 6.92 -12.67 -2.87
CA ASP A 44 6.37 -13.36 -1.71
C ASP A 44 7.50 -14.01 -0.91
N ILE A 45 8.01 -13.28 0.09
CA ILE A 45 9.14 -13.73 0.91
C ILE A 45 8.87 -15.05 1.62
N ASP A 46 7.59 -15.38 1.88
CA ASP A 46 7.19 -16.60 2.58
C ASP A 46 7.43 -17.84 1.69
N THR A 47 7.60 -17.63 0.38
CA THR A 47 7.91 -18.67 -0.60
C THR A 47 9.40 -18.83 -0.87
N VAL A 48 10.23 -17.89 -0.41
CA VAL A 48 11.68 -17.94 -0.64
C VAL A 48 12.31 -18.94 0.32
N SER A 49 13.05 -19.91 -0.24
CA SER A 49 13.80 -20.86 0.58
C SER A 49 15.15 -21.21 -0.03
N PHE A 50 16.18 -21.15 0.81
CA PHE A 50 17.53 -21.63 0.53
C PHE A 50 17.81 -22.98 1.23
N ASP A 51 16.77 -23.60 1.79
CA ASP A 51 16.85 -24.85 2.54
C ASP A 51 17.24 -26.03 1.62
N PRO A 52 18.32 -26.77 1.91
CA PRO A 52 18.70 -27.97 1.16
C PRO A 52 17.59 -29.01 1.02
N ASP A 53 16.73 -29.15 2.03
CA ASP A 53 15.60 -30.10 2.00
C ASP A 53 14.54 -29.69 0.96
N LYS A 54 14.53 -28.41 0.56
CA LYS A 54 13.69 -27.84 -0.50
C LYS A 54 14.49 -27.55 -1.77
N ASN A 55 15.63 -28.22 -1.96
CA ASN A 55 16.53 -28.04 -3.09
C ASN A 55 17.14 -26.62 -3.18
N GLY A 56 17.17 -25.89 -2.07
CA GLY A 56 17.85 -24.61 -1.92
C GLY A 56 19.32 -24.79 -1.56
N VAL A 57 20.13 -23.79 -1.87
CA VAL A 57 21.56 -23.77 -1.51
C VAL A 57 21.97 -22.34 -1.24
N ASN A 58 22.63 -22.08 -0.12
CA ASN A 58 23.37 -20.84 0.08
C ASN A 58 24.73 -21.14 0.71
N THR A 59 25.79 -21.01 -0.08
CA THR A 59 27.17 -21.08 0.44
C THR A 59 27.87 -19.72 0.39
N SER A 60 27.11 -18.65 0.16
CA SER A 60 27.61 -17.27 0.20
C SER A 60 28.00 -16.86 1.62
N SER A 61 28.66 -15.72 1.76
CA SER A 61 28.95 -15.15 3.08
C SER A 61 27.74 -14.50 3.77
N MET A 62 26.61 -14.37 3.06
CA MET A 62 25.40 -13.73 3.57
C MET A 62 24.43 -14.81 4.08
N HIS A 63 23.87 -14.62 5.27
CA HIS A 63 22.84 -15.52 5.81
C HIS A 63 21.56 -15.47 4.98
N ASP A 64 20.79 -16.56 5.01
CA ASP A 64 19.55 -16.72 4.25
C ASP A 64 18.57 -15.59 4.52
N GLU A 65 18.37 -15.23 5.80
CA GLU A 65 17.44 -14.17 6.21
C GLU A 65 17.82 -12.82 5.61
N MET A 66 19.12 -12.55 5.46
CA MET A 66 19.60 -11.31 4.85
C MET A 66 19.36 -11.30 3.34
N LEU A 67 19.52 -12.45 2.66
CA LEU A 67 19.19 -12.57 1.23
C LEU A 67 17.69 -12.44 0.99
N ILE A 68 16.87 -13.12 1.80
CA ILE A 68 15.40 -13.03 1.74
C ILE A 68 14.97 -11.58 1.95
N HIS A 69 15.53 -10.90 2.96
CA HIS A 69 15.24 -9.50 3.21
C HIS A 69 15.64 -8.60 2.03
N ARG A 70 16.79 -8.84 1.38
CA ARG A 70 17.19 -8.06 0.19
C ARG A 70 16.30 -8.34 -1.01
N LEU A 71 15.93 -9.59 -1.24
CA LEU A 71 14.95 -9.97 -2.26
C LEU A 71 13.61 -9.27 -2.02
N ALA A 72 13.18 -9.15 -0.76
CA ALA A 72 11.95 -8.44 -0.42
C ALA A 72 11.90 -7.02 -1.00
N TYR A 73 13.02 -6.29 -1.01
CA TYR A 73 13.10 -4.91 -1.53
C TYR A 73 13.39 -4.80 -3.04
N ALA A 74 13.57 -5.92 -3.74
CA ALA A 74 13.65 -5.90 -5.18
C ALA A 74 12.27 -5.56 -5.77
N LEU A 75 12.17 -4.40 -6.41
CA LEU A 75 10.93 -3.88 -6.94
C LEU A 75 10.54 -4.63 -8.22
N LEU A 76 9.29 -5.08 -8.30
CA LEU A 76 8.75 -5.73 -9.49
C LEU A 76 7.93 -4.72 -10.31
N ASP A 77 8.22 -4.62 -11.59
CA ASP A 77 7.46 -3.84 -12.57
C ASP A 77 6.45 -4.73 -13.31
N LEU A 78 5.59 -5.38 -12.53
CA LEU A 78 4.52 -6.25 -13.03
C LEU A 78 3.16 -5.65 -12.71
N ASP A 79 2.17 -5.86 -13.59
CA ASP A 79 0.77 -5.58 -13.24
C ASP A 79 0.38 -6.46 -12.03
N PRO A 80 -0.06 -5.86 -10.91
CA PRO A 80 -0.47 -6.60 -9.72
C PRO A 80 -1.52 -7.68 -9.98
N LYS A 81 -2.34 -7.55 -11.03
CA LYS A 81 -3.37 -8.54 -11.40
C LYS A 81 -2.79 -9.87 -11.87
N VAL A 82 -1.58 -9.88 -12.42
CA VAL A 82 -0.93 -11.09 -12.96
C VAL A 82 0.29 -11.50 -12.16
N ALA A 83 0.58 -10.84 -11.03
CA ALA A 83 1.77 -11.10 -10.22
C ALA A 83 1.92 -12.58 -9.83
N GLY A 84 0.81 -13.24 -9.45
CA GLY A 84 0.81 -14.67 -9.08
C GLY A 84 1.10 -15.63 -10.24
N GLU A 85 1.20 -15.15 -11.47
CA GLU A 85 1.54 -15.96 -12.65
C GLU A 85 3.04 -16.11 -12.87
N TYR A 86 3.90 -15.56 -12.00
CA TYR A 86 5.35 -15.55 -12.19
C TYR A 86 6.07 -16.40 -11.13
N SER A 87 7.09 -17.13 -11.58
CA SER A 87 8.06 -17.82 -10.72
C SER A 87 9.48 -17.34 -11.02
N PHE A 88 10.28 -17.30 -9.97
CA PHE A 88 11.64 -16.79 -9.97
C PHE A 88 12.58 -17.87 -9.48
N HIS A 89 13.72 -18.00 -10.15
CA HIS A 89 14.70 -19.04 -9.88
C HIS A 89 16.10 -18.44 -9.85
N ILE A 90 16.79 -18.64 -8.74
CA ILE A 90 18.23 -18.42 -8.63
C ILE A 90 18.88 -19.75 -9.03
N CYS A 91 19.46 -19.82 -10.22
CA CYS A 91 19.99 -21.06 -10.80
C CYS A 91 21.05 -20.75 -11.86
N ASP A 92 21.69 -21.80 -12.38
CA ASP A 92 22.63 -21.70 -13.48
C ASP A 92 21.98 -21.07 -14.74
N PRO A 93 22.75 -20.33 -15.56
CA PRO A 93 22.23 -19.74 -16.79
C PRO A 93 21.66 -20.70 -17.82
N GLN A 94 22.12 -21.96 -17.84
CA GLN A 94 21.76 -22.97 -18.82
C GLN A 94 20.81 -24.03 -18.24
N ASP A 95 20.82 -24.24 -16.93
CA ASP A 95 20.05 -25.29 -16.28
C ASP A 95 19.36 -24.80 -15.00
N LYS A 96 18.03 -24.80 -14.99
CA LYS A 96 17.20 -24.41 -13.82
C LYS A 96 17.38 -25.36 -12.63
N ASP A 97 17.90 -26.56 -12.88
CA ASP A 97 18.14 -27.57 -11.88
C ASP A 97 19.55 -27.54 -11.26
N VAL A 98 20.39 -26.60 -11.69
CA VAL A 98 21.75 -26.42 -11.18
C VAL A 98 21.85 -25.11 -10.40
N PRO A 99 22.51 -25.08 -9.22
CA PRO A 99 22.76 -23.84 -8.50
C PRO A 99 23.59 -22.84 -9.32
N PHE A 100 23.32 -21.55 -9.16
CA PHE A 100 24.21 -20.51 -9.67
C PHE A 100 25.54 -20.58 -8.91
N GLU A 101 26.66 -20.79 -9.60
CA GLU A 101 27.98 -20.92 -8.98
C GLU A 101 28.97 -19.89 -9.55
N ASN A 102 29.76 -19.26 -8.68
CA ASN A 102 30.90 -18.48 -9.13
C ASN A 102 32.05 -19.40 -9.57
N GLY A 103 32.09 -19.73 -10.86
CA GLY A 103 33.18 -20.49 -11.48
C GLY A 103 34.44 -19.68 -11.82
N THR A 104 34.48 -18.38 -11.50
CA THR A 104 35.64 -17.51 -11.80
C THR A 104 36.67 -17.53 -10.67
N GLN A 105 37.86 -16.96 -10.91
CA GLN A 105 38.88 -16.76 -9.87
C GLN A 105 38.63 -15.52 -8.98
N GLY A 106 37.72 -14.63 -9.39
CA GLY A 106 37.44 -13.37 -8.71
C GLY A 106 36.16 -13.41 -7.88
N ILE A 107 35.89 -12.33 -7.16
CA ILE A 107 34.57 -12.10 -6.56
C ILE A 107 33.65 -11.57 -7.66
N ILE A 108 32.44 -12.12 -7.76
CA ILE A 108 31.42 -11.64 -8.68
C ILE A 108 30.24 -11.04 -7.91
N ASP A 109 29.59 -10.05 -8.52
CA ASP A 109 28.34 -9.49 -8.05
C ASP A 109 27.19 -10.39 -8.53
N PHE A 110 26.28 -10.75 -7.62
CA PHE A 110 25.02 -11.44 -7.94
C PHE A 110 23.87 -10.46 -7.77
N THR A 111 23.13 -10.22 -8.85
CA THR A 111 22.18 -9.12 -9.01
C THR A 111 20.78 -9.64 -9.39
N THR A 112 19.79 -8.75 -9.47
CA THR A 112 18.45 -9.12 -9.94
C THR A 112 18.44 -9.53 -11.41
N SER A 113 19.40 -9.07 -12.23
CA SER A 113 19.55 -9.50 -13.62
C SER A 113 19.95 -10.97 -13.76
N ASP A 114 20.58 -11.55 -12.73
CA ASP A 114 20.98 -12.96 -12.72
C ASP A 114 19.81 -13.92 -12.42
N ILE A 115 18.73 -13.40 -11.80
CA ILE A 115 17.53 -14.17 -11.45
C ILE A 115 16.77 -14.55 -12.72
N ARG A 116 16.35 -15.80 -12.82
CA ARG A 116 15.56 -16.30 -13.95
C ARG A 116 14.08 -16.18 -13.66
N VAL A 117 13.34 -15.57 -14.57
CA VAL A 117 11.89 -15.38 -14.44
C VAL A 117 11.17 -16.21 -15.48
N PHE A 118 10.10 -16.88 -15.06
CA PHE A 118 9.23 -17.68 -15.92
C PHE A 118 7.76 -17.36 -15.62
N ARG A 119 6.92 -17.46 -16.65
CA ARG A 119 5.48 -17.48 -16.46
C ARG A 119 5.04 -18.89 -16.12
N ASN A 120 4.28 -19.04 -15.05
CA ASN A 120 3.80 -20.31 -14.52
C ASN A 120 3.05 -21.11 -15.60
N GLY A 121 3.33 -22.40 -15.66
CA GLY A 121 2.78 -23.30 -16.70
C GLY A 121 3.48 -23.19 -18.07
N THR A 122 4.52 -22.35 -18.19
CA THR A 122 5.35 -22.26 -19.41
C THR A 122 6.82 -22.42 -19.05
N ASP A 123 7.60 -23.02 -19.96
CA ASP A 123 9.07 -22.97 -19.90
C ASP A 123 9.62 -21.71 -20.61
N THR A 124 8.76 -20.71 -20.87
CA THR A 124 9.18 -19.48 -21.53
C THR A 124 9.86 -18.56 -20.52
N ARG A 125 11.16 -18.35 -20.71
CA ARG A 125 11.93 -17.40 -19.92
C ARG A 125 11.58 -15.97 -20.31
N ILE A 126 11.36 -15.13 -19.30
CA ILE A 126 11.15 -13.69 -19.44
C ILE A 126 12.45 -12.97 -19.07
N PRO A 127 12.88 -11.96 -19.85
CA PRO A 127 14.01 -11.12 -19.47
C PRO A 127 13.80 -10.47 -18.10
N SER A 128 14.81 -10.52 -17.24
CA SER A 128 14.70 -10.02 -15.87
C SER A 128 14.47 -8.50 -15.83
N GLU A 129 15.02 -7.77 -16.80
CA GLU A 129 14.79 -6.33 -17.03
C GLU A 129 13.34 -5.95 -17.40
N ASP A 130 12.55 -6.93 -17.88
CA ASP A 130 11.12 -6.73 -18.13
C ASP A 130 10.28 -6.90 -16.87
N VAL A 131 10.87 -7.44 -15.79
CA VAL A 131 10.16 -7.82 -14.56
C VAL A 131 10.65 -7.04 -13.35
N PHE A 132 11.95 -6.84 -13.21
CA PHE A 132 12.55 -6.08 -12.11
C PHE A 132 12.72 -4.63 -12.50
N LEU A 133 12.45 -3.73 -11.56
CA LEU A 133 12.71 -2.31 -11.73
C LEU A 133 14.18 -2.01 -11.39
N GLY A 134 15.03 -2.08 -12.42
CA GLY A 134 16.46 -1.85 -12.32
C GLY A 134 17.27 -3.07 -11.87
N ASP A 135 18.59 -2.91 -11.85
CA ASP A 135 19.52 -3.97 -11.49
C ASP A 135 20.07 -3.76 -10.07
N SER A 136 19.59 -4.57 -9.12
CA SER A 136 19.94 -4.46 -7.71
C SER A 136 20.93 -5.54 -7.30
N LEU A 137 22.07 -5.15 -6.72
CA LEU A 137 22.99 -6.08 -6.08
C LEU A 137 22.28 -6.79 -4.92
N LEU A 138 22.35 -8.13 -4.88
CA LEU A 138 21.84 -8.94 -3.79
C LEU A 138 22.97 -9.44 -2.89
N THR A 139 24.03 -9.99 -3.47
CA THR A 139 25.21 -10.42 -2.72
C THR A 139 26.43 -10.51 -3.61
N ARG A 140 27.57 -10.81 -3.00
CA ARG A 140 28.82 -11.08 -3.70
C ARG A 140 29.24 -12.51 -3.45
N LEU A 141 29.62 -13.21 -4.51
CA LEU A 141 30.05 -14.59 -4.45
C LEU A 141 31.56 -14.67 -4.64
N LYS A 142 32.26 -15.29 -3.69
CA LYS A 142 33.66 -15.73 -3.84
C LYS A 142 33.73 -16.97 -4.74
N PRO A 143 34.92 -17.30 -5.29
CA PRO A 143 35.09 -18.51 -6.10
C PRO A 143 34.54 -19.77 -5.42
N GLY A 144 33.74 -20.54 -6.14
CA GLY A 144 33.10 -21.78 -5.69
C GLY A 144 31.87 -21.60 -4.79
N GLN A 145 31.47 -20.36 -4.45
CA GLN A 145 30.21 -20.13 -3.73
C GLN A 145 29.02 -20.27 -4.67
N LYS A 146 27.91 -20.76 -4.11
CA LYS A 146 26.71 -21.18 -4.83
C LYS A 146 25.46 -20.60 -4.19
N LEU A 147 24.47 -20.30 -5.02
CA LEU A 147 23.13 -19.92 -4.63
C LEU A 147 22.09 -20.71 -5.40
N ARG A 148 21.04 -21.15 -4.72
CA ARG A 148 19.83 -21.70 -5.30
C ARG A 148 18.62 -21.39 -4.43
N ALA A 149 17.58 -20.84 -5.05
CA ALA A 149 16.28 -20.66 -4.45
C ALA A 149 15.21 -20.52 -5.54
N THR A 150 13.98 -20.90 -5.20
CA THR A 150 12.79 -20.64 -6.01
C THR A 150 11.80 -19.85 -5.17
N PHE A 151 11.09 -18.91 -5.78
CA PHE A 151 10.07 -18.10 -5.12
C PHE A 151 9.05 -17.56 -6.13
N SER A 152 7.95 -17.00 -5.64
CA SER A 152 6.88 -16.44 -6.47
C SER A 152 6.64 -14.97 -6.18
N ALA A 153 5.93 -14.31 -7.09
CA ALA A 153 5.37 -13.00 -6.87
C ALA A 153 3.97 -13.09 -6.25
N THR A 154 3.57 -12.04 -5.55
CA THR A 154 2.25 -11.86 -4.95
C THR A 154 1.78 -10.42 -5.16
N CYS A 155 0.48 -10.19 -4.99
CA CYS A 155 -0.15 -8.89 -5.07
C CYS A 155 -0.64 -8.50 -3.68
N ARG A 156 -0.05 -7.46 -3.10
CA ARG A 156 -0.40 -6.96 -1.76
C ARG A 156 -0.28 -5.45 -1.72
N SER A 157 -1.00 -4.82 -0.81
CA SER A 157 -0.71 -3.44 -0.38
C SER A 157 0.34 -3.48 0.74
N VAL A 158 0.91 -2.32 1.11
CA VAL A 158 1.89 -2.26 2.23
C VAL A 158 1.29 -2.78 3.52
N ARG A 159 0.00 -2.54 3.73
CA ARG A 159 -0.76 -3.04 4.88
C ARG A 159 -1.79 -4.05 4.43
N GLN A 160 -1.49 -5.33 4.67
CA GLN A 160 -2.45 -6.41 4.49
C GLN A 160 -2.44 -7.30 5.75
N GLY A 161 -3.56 -7.33 6.45
CA GLY A 161 -3.63 -7.95 7.78
C GLY A 161 -2.74 -7.22 8.80
N ASN A 162 -2.02 -7.97 9.62
CA ASN A 162 -1.16 -7.44 10.67
C ASN A 162 0.29 -7.17 10.21
N GLU A 163 0.61 -7.43 8.94
CA GLU A 163 1.96 -7.27 8.41
C GLU A 163 2.11 -5.94 7.65
N VAL A 164 3.29 -5.33 7.82
CA VAL A 164 3.70 -4.13 7.08
C VAL A 164 4.89 -4.48 6.21
N ARG A 165 4.73 -4.41 4.89
CA ARG A 165 5.78 -4.71 3.92
C ARG A 165 5.99 -3.52 2.98
N TYR A 166 6.98 -2.69 3.28
CA TYR A 166 7.29 -1.47 2.51
C TYR A 166 7.76 -1.74 1.08
N SER A 167 8.10 -2.98 0.74
CA SER A 167 8.38 -3.39 -0.64
C SER A 167 7.18 -3.25 -1.58
N PHE A 168 5.97 -3.22 -1.04
CA PHE A 168 4.73 -2.99 -1.80
C PHE A 168 4.34 -1.50 -1.87
N GLN A 169 5.21 -0.59 -1.42
CA GLN A 169 4.92 0.83 -1.47
C GLN A 169 4.98 1.32 -2.93
N PRO A 170 3.90 1.91 -3.47
CA PRO A 170 3.82 2.26 -4.89
C PRO A 170 4.54 3.58 -5.22
N CYS A 171 4.65 4.48 -4.23
CA CYS A 171 5.10 5.84 -4.45
C CYS A 171 5.69 6.49 -3.19
N LYS A 172 6.30 7.65 -3.40
CA LYS A 172 6.62 8.66 -2.38
C LYS A 172 5.59 9.78 -2.49
N VAL A 173 5.16 10.31 -1.35
CA VAL A 173 4.21 11.42 -1.31
C VAL A 173 4.74 12.54 -0.42
N LYS A 174 4.79 13.77 -0.96
CA LYS A 174 4.93 14.98 -0.14
C LYS A 174 3.55 15.58 0.10
N PHE A 175 3.35 16.10 1.31
CA PHE A 175 2.10 16.71 1.73
C PHE A 175 2.40 17.96 2.52
N SER A 176 1.78 19.06 2.12
CA SER A 176 1.86 20.33 2.82
C SER A 176 0.50 21.01 2.81
N HIS A 177 0.28 21.91 3.75
CA HIS A 177 -0.89 22.77 3.80
C HIS A 177 -0.39 24.21 3.80
N THR A 178 -1.13 25.10 3.16
CA THR A 178 -0.85 26.53 3.30
C THR A 178 -1.55 27.00 4.56
N GLU A 179 -0.81 27.57 5.52
CA GLU A 179 -1.41 28.16 6.71
C GLU A 179 -2.39 29.25 6.30
N ALA A 180 -3.57 29.18 6.89
CA ALA A 180 -4.45 30.32 6.95
C ALA A 180 -3.74 31.43 7.72
N THR A 181 -3.62 32.62 7.14
CA THR A 181 -3.26 33.84 7.89
C THR A 181 -4.09 33.90 9.18
N GLU A 182 -3.55 34.44 10.28
CA GLU A 182 -4.09 34.41 11.67
C GLU A 182 -5.61 34.67 11.84
N THR A 183 -6.28 35.21 10.82
CA THR A 183 -7.72 35.48 10.77
C THR A 183 -8.58 34.42 10.06
N ALA A 184 -8.02 33.36 9.47
CA ALA A 184 -8.76 32.39 8.66
C ALA A 184 -8.91 31.01 9.34
N ALA A 185 -10.15 30.54 9.40
CA ALA A 185 -10.53 29.24 9.96
C ALA A 185 -10.00 28.09 9.09
N ALA A 186 -9.11 27.26 9.68
CA ALA A 186 -8.53 26.01 9.15
C ALA A 186 -7.87 26.09 7.75
N PRO A 187 -6.82 25.30 7.47
CA PRO A 187 -6.25 25.26 6.13
C PRO A 187 -7.28 24.74 5.12
N ARG A 188 -7.62 25.57 4.13
CA ARG A 188 -8.57 25.22 3.04
C ARG A 188 -7.90 24.71 1.78
N SER A 189 -6.59 24.48 1.82
CA SER A 189 -5.82 24.01 0.68
C SER A 189 -4.66 23.13 1.11
N PHE A 190 -4.57 21.95 0.49
CA PHE A 190 -3.52 20.98 0.71
C PHE A 190 -2.80 20.71 -0.60
N ALA A 191 -1.47 20.80 -0.60
CA ALA A 191 -0.63 20.50 -1.75
C ALA A 191 -0.04 19.10 -1.60
N LEU A 192 -0.21 18.28 -2.65
CA LEU A 192 0.29 16.92 -2.75
C LEU A 192 1.24 16.80 -3.93
N GLU A 193 2.34 16.08 -3.71
CA GLU A 193 3.25 15.64 -4.77
C GLU A 193 3.40 14.12 -4.66
N VAL A 194 2.97 13.38 -5.68
CA VAL A 194 3.05 11.92 -5.74
C VAL A 194 4.09 11.54 -6.79
N THR A 195 5.07 10.72 -6.41
CA THR A 195 6.16 10.27 -7.29
C THR A 195 6.28 8.75 -7.23
N THR A 196 6.11 8.06 -8.35
CA THR A 196 6.28 6.59 -8.42
C THR A 196 7.75 6.20 -8.28
N HIS A 197 8.03 4.91 -8.09
CA HIS A 197 9.40 4.41 -8.12
C HIS A 197 9.98 4.28 -9.54
N GLY A 198 9.20 4.60 -10.59
CA GLY A 198 9.58 4.39 -11.99
C GLY A 198 8.87 3.21 -12.68
N PHE A 199 7.81 2.68 -12.07
CA PHE A 199 7.02 1.59 -12.65
C PHE A 199 6.45 1.96 -14.04
N ARG A 200 6.56 1.05 -15.01
CA ARG A 200 5.96 1.22 -16.34
C ARG A 200 4.46 0.93 -16.31
N HIS A 201 4.02 -0.01 -15.48
CA HIS A 201 2.64 -0.50 -15.44
C HIS A 201 1.65 0.42 -14.72
N ILE A 202 2.12 1.39 -13.92
CA ILE A 202 1.26 2.30 -13.16
C ILE A 202 1.85 3.71 -13.12
N LYS A 203 1.02 4.71 -13.42
CA LYS A 203 1.40 6.14 -13.40
C LYS A 203 1.00 6.80 -12.08
N ALA A 204 1.63 7.91 -11.74
CA ALA A 204 1.38 8.64 -10.49
C ALA A 204 -0.10 9.07 -10.38
N ARG A 205 -0.69 9.52 -11.49
CA ARG A 205 -2.11 9.83 -11.58
C ARG A 205 -3.02 8.65 -11.23
N GLU A 206 -2.68 7.46 -11.73
CA GLU A 206 -3.45 6.24 -11.47
C GLU A 206 -3.36 5.79 -10.01
N ILE A 207 -2.21 5.99 -9.36
CA ILE A 207 -2.07 5.74 -7.91
C ILE A 207 -3.06 6.60 -7.13
N VAL A 208 -3.19 7.89 -7.48
CA VAL A 208 -4.15 8.79 -6.83
C VAL A 208 -5.59 8.32 -7.07
N SER A 209 -5.93 7.94 -8.31
CA SER A 209 -7.26 7.40 -8.63
C SER A 209 -7.58 6.15 -7.80
N ARG A 210 -6.67 5.17 -7.78
CA ARG A 210 -6.83 3.93 -7.01
C ARG A 210 -6.92 4.21 -5.50
N ALA A 211 -6.18 5.18 -4.99
CA ALA A 211 -6.25 5.58 -3.59
C ALA A 211 -7.64 6.16 -3.23
N ILE A 212 -8.23 6.97 -4.10
CA ILE A 212 -9.60 7.47 -3.93
C ILE A 212 -10.60 6.30 -3.96
N ASP A 213 -10.45 5.37 -4.89
CA ASP A 213 -11.33 4.20 -5.00
C ASP A 213 -11.23 3.27 -3.80
N VAL A 214 -10.05 3.12 -3.19
CA VAL A 214 -9.88 2.38 -1.93
C VAL A 214 -10.70 3.03 -0.82
N LEU A 215 -10.60 4.36 -0.64
CA LEU A 215 -11.37 5.07 0.38
C LEU A 215 -12.89 4.93 0.16
N ARG A 216 -13.34 5.05 -1.09
CA ARG A 216 -14.76 4.82 -1.46
C ARG A 216 -15.21 3.42 -1.10
N SER A 217 -14.41 2.41 -1.45
CA SER A 217 -14.69 1.00 -1.15
C SER A 217 -14.79 0.75 0.35
N LYS A 218 -13.96 1.40 1.18
CA LYS A 218 -14.02 1.30 2.64
C LYS A 218 -15.31 1.88 3.22
N VAL A 219 -15.73 3.04 2.73
CA VAL A 219 -16.98 3.68 3.19
C VAL A 219 -18.20 2.86 2.76
N GLU A 220 -18.22 2.34 1.54
CA GLU A 220 -19.30 1.47 1.06
C GLU A 220 -19.35 0.12 1.78
N TRP A 221 -18.18 -0.45 2.12
CA TRP A 221 -18.10 -1.62 2.98
C TRP A 221 -18.72 -1.34 4.36
N LEU A 222 -18.41 -0.20 4.99
CA LEU A 222 -19.01 0.18 6.28
C LEU A 222 -20.53 0.26 6.24
N LYS A 223 -21.10 0.78 5.15
CA LYS A 223 -22.56 0.91 4.97
C LYS A 223 -23.28 -0.44 4.94
N THR A 224 -22.60 -1.48 4.50
CA THR A 224 -23.17 -2.82 4.30
C THR A 224 -22.70 -3.84 5.34
N SER A 225 -21.73 -3.46 6.17
CA SER A 225 -21.14 -4.35 7.17
C SER A 225 -22.01 -4.56 8.39
N ASP A 226 -21.94 -5.77 8.94
CA ASP A 226 -22.49 -6.05 10.25
C ASP A 226 -21.51 -5.58 11.33
N LEU A 227 -21.76 -4.39 11.86
CA LEU A 227 -20.95 -3.75 12.89
C LEU A 227 -21.41 -4.17 14.28
N ASP A 228 -20.46 -4.54 15.14
CA ASP A 228 -20.72 -4.79 16.55
C ASP A 228 -20.96 -3.44 17.26
N VAL A 229 -22.16 -3.28 17.83
CA VAL A 229 -22.57 -2.06 18.53
C VAL A 229 -22.99 -2.40 19.95
N GLU A 230 -22.38 -1.73 20.90
CA GLU A 230 -22.66 -1.90 22.33
C GLU A 230 -22.83 -0.54 23.01
N PRO A 231 -23.67 -0.43 24.05
CA PRO A 231 -23.75 0.79 24.84
C PRO A 231 -22.47 1.03 25.64
N ASP A 232 -22.04 2.28 25.76
CA ASP A 232 -20.97 2.67 26.68
C ASP A 232 -21.49 2.62 28.13
N SER A 233 -20.74 1.97 29.02
CA SER A 233 -21.15 1.82 30.43
C SER A 233 -20.91 3.07 31.28
N VAL A 234 -20.15 4.04 30.76
CA VAL A 234 -19.74 5.25 31.47
C VAL A 234 -20.47 6.47 30.94
N LEU A 235 -20.61 6.59 29.62
CA LEU A 235 -21.25 7.74 28.98
C LEU A 235 -22.71 7.40 28.63
N PRO A 236 -23.70 8.15 29.15
CA PRO A 236 -25.10 7.97 28.74
C PRO A 236 -25.26 8.28 27.25
N ASP A 237 -26.21 7.61 26.60
CA ASP A 237 -26.55 7.81 25.19
C ASP A 237 -25.36 7.69 24.23
N CYS A 238 -24.34 6.91 24.63
CA CYS A 238 -23.15 6.66 23.86
C CYS A 238 -23.11 5.21 23.39
N SER A 239 -22.87 5.03 22.10
CA SER A 239 -22.64 3.72 21.48
C SER A 239 -21.15 3.56 21.18
N ILE A 240 -20.63 2.38 21.42
CA ILE A 240 -19.31 1.95 20.97
C ILE A 240 -19.50 1.01 19.78
N ILE A 241 -18.95 1.41 18.65
CA ILE A 241 -19.04 0.70 17.37
C ILE A 241 -17.65 0.14 17.06
N THR A 242 -17.55 -1.18 16.91
CA THR A 242 -16.28 -1.82 16.54
C THR A 242 -16.19 -1.98 15.03
N VAL A 243 -15.15 -1.39 14.44
CA VAL A 243 -14.84 -1.51 13.01
C VAL A 243 -13.57 -2.34 12.86
N ARG A 244 -13.70 -3.50 12.23
CA ARG A 244 -12.62 -4.47 12.09
C ARG A 244 -11.75 -4.16 10.88
N GLY A 245 -10.44 -4.37 11.01
CA GLY A 245 -9.50 -4.25 9.88
C GLY A 245 -9.19 -2.82 9.41
N GLU A 246 -9.55 -1.80 10.19
CA GLU A 246 -9.45 -0.39 9.80
C GLU A 246 -8.59 0.43 10.76
N ASP A 247 -8.02 1.51 10.25
CA ASP A 247 -7.01 2.29 10.97
C ASP A 247 -7.39 3.76 11.18
N HIS A 248 -6.42 4.54 11.67
CA HIS A 248 -6.56 5.97 11.89
C HIS A 248 -7.01 6.77 10.66
N THR A 249 -6.82 6.26 9.44
CA THR A 249 -7.21 6.93 8.20
C THR A 249 -8.73 7.07 8.14
N LEU A 250 -9.43 5.93 8.17
CA LEU A 250 -10.89 5.91 8.16
C LEU A 250 -11.47 6.48 9.46
N GLY A 251 -10.89 6.10 10.61
CA GLY A 251 -11.34 6.61 11.91
C GLY A 251 -11.33 8.14 11.98
N ARG A 252 -10.27 8.81 11.48
CA ARG A 252 -10.20 10.27 11.50
C ARG A 252 -11.20 10.92 10.54
N MET A 253 -11.44 10.32 9.36
CA MET A 253 -12.45 10.79 8.40
C MET A 253 -13.86 10.69 8.98
N LEU A 254 -14.17 9.56 9.63
CA LEU A 254 -15.46 9.36 10.30
C LEU A 254 -15.67 10.35 11.44
N VAL A 255 -14.69 10.54 12.33
CA VAL A 255 -14.81 11.50 13.43
C VAL A 255 -15.09 12.91 12.92
N GLU A 256 -14.29 13.41 11.97
CA GLU A 256 -14.48 14.76 11.43
C GLU A 256 -15.85 14.92 10.74
N THR A 257 -16.37 13.87 10.10
CA THR A 257 -17.70 13.88 9.47
C THR A 257 -18.83 13.82 10.52
N LEU A 258 -18.71 12.95 11.52
CA LEU A 258 -19.68 12.78 12.60
C LEU A 258 -19.81 14.02 13.48
N GLU A 259 -18.74 14.76 13.70
CA GLU A 259 -18.76 16.05 14.42
C GLU A 259 -19.67 17.09 13.74
N GLN A 260 -19.97 16.93 12.45
CA GLN A 260 -20.85 17.82 11.70
C GLN A 260 -22.32 17.37 11.67
N ILE A 261 -22.63 16.18 12.19
CA ILE A 261 -24.00 15.65 12.20
C ILE A 261 -24.78 16.25 13.38
N GLU A 262 -25.98 16.75 13.09
CA GLU A 262 -26.86 17.32 14.10
C GLU A 262 -27.23 16.26 15.16
N GLY A 263 -27.13 16.63 16.44
CA GLY A 263 -27.44 15.74 17.55
C GLY A 263 -26.26 14.90 18.05
N VAL A 264 -25.13 14.87 17.34
CA VAL A 264 -23.88 14.30 17.87
C VAL A 264 -23.31 15.26 18.91
N THR A 265 -23.18 14.78 20.14
CA THR A 265 -22.65 15.55 21.28
C THR A 265 -21.20 15.20 21.58
N PHE A 266 -20.78 13.99 21.24
CA PHE A 266 -19.41 13.52 21.39
C PHE A 266 -19.11 12.46 20.36
N VAL A 267 -17.92 12.53 19.77
CA VAL A 267 -17.39 11.44 18.94
C VAL A 267 -15.89 11.34 19.14
N ALA A 268 -15.41 10.11 19.25
CA ALA A 268 -13.99 9.82 19.30
C ALA A 268 -13.73 8.42 18.76
N TYR A 269 -12.56 8.20 18.19
CA TYR A 269 -12.11 6.85 17.86
C TYR A 269 -10.88 6.51 18.67
N MET A 270 -10.71 5.23 18.98
CA MET A 270 -9.53 4.71 19.64
C MET A 270 -9.09 3.40 19.01
N LYS A 271 -7.77 3.21 18.96
CA LYS A 271 -7.17 1.91 18.71
C LYS A 271 -6.86 1.29 20.07
N THR A 272 -7.48 0.15 20.36
CA THR A 272 -7.34 -0.58 21.64
C THR A 272 -5.89 -0.98 21.90
N HIS A 273 -5.20 -1.45 20.86
CA HIS A 273 -3.79 -1.82 20.92
C HIS A 273 -3.09 -1.58 19.57
N ALA A 274 -1.77 -1.32 19.58
CA ALA A 274 -1.02 -1.04 18.36
C ALA A 274 -1.09 -2.21 17.35
N LEU A 275 -1.10 -3.44 17.86
CA LEU A 275 -1.18 -4.69 17.10
C LEU A 275 -2.61 -5.15 16.77
N ASP A 276 -3.63 -4.51 17.35
CA ASP A 276 -5.02 -4.82 17.01
C ASP A 276 -5.32 -4.26 15.61
N SER A 277 -6.10 -4.98 14.81
CA SER A 277 -6.58 -4.47 13.53
C SER A 277 -7.82 -3.62 13.69
N ASP A 278 -8.44 -3.66 14.86
CA ASP A 278 -9.76 -3.10 15.08
C ASP A 278 -9.68 -1.70 15.67
N MET A 279 -10.61 -0.84 15.24
CA MET A 279 -10.83 0.47 15.83
C MET A 279 -12.20 0.51 16.49
N ARG A 280 -12.29 1.19 17.63
CA ARG A 280 -13.54 1.44 18.33
C ARG A 280 -13.91 2.90 18.20
N LEU A 281 -15.09 3.14 17.63
CA LEU A 281 -15.67 4.46 17.48
C LEU A 281 -16.73 4.66 18.56
N LYS A 282 -16.56 5.69 19.38
CA LYS A 282 -17.54 6.12 20.37
C LYS A 282 -18.36 7.26 19.78
N VAL A 283 -19.67 7.13 19.80
CA VAL A 283 -20.62 8.14 19.30
C VAL A 283 -21.68 8.37 20.36
N ALA A 284 -21.70 9.56 20.96
CA ALA A 284 -22.77 9.99 21.84
C ALA A 284 -23.74 10.89 21.09
N THR A 285 -24.99 10.46 21.03
CA THR A 285 -26.06 11.10 20.25
C THR A 285 -27.39 10.80 20.93
N GLY A 286 -28.39 11.66 20.74
CA GLY A 286 -29.74 11.42 21.26
C GLY A 286 -30.48 10.24 20.58
N HIS A 287 -29.83 9.56 19.64
CA HIS A 287 -30.39 8.52 18.78
C HIS A 287 -29.50 7.27 18.72
N ASP A 288 -29.83 6.32 17.84
CA ASP A 288 -29.02 5.15 17.59
C ASP A 288 -27.65 5.54 16.98
N GLY A 289 -26.56 5.13 17.64
CA GLY A 289 -25.20 5.43 17.18
C GLY A 289 -24.87 4.79 15.83
N LYS A 290 -25.43 3.60 15.54
CA LYS A 290 -25.24 2.92 14.26
C LYS A 290 -25.89 3.71 13.13
N HIS A 291 -27.14 4.13 13.30
CA HIS A 291 -27.84 5.00 12.35
C HIS A 291 -27.04 6.28 12.06
N THR A 292 -26.53 6.93 13.10
CA THR A 292 -25.72 8.16 12.98
C THR A 292 -24.42 7.93 12.22
N LEU A 293 -23.76 6.78 12.43
CA LEU A 293 -22.59 6.37 11.64
C LEU A 293 -22.94 6.16 10.16
N LEU A 294 -24.07 5.54 9.86
CA LEU A 294 -24.50 5.33 8.47
C LEU A 294 -24.77 6.65 7.76
N GLU A 295 -25.38 7.63 8.44
CA GLU A 295 -25.55 8.99 7.92
C GLU A 295 -24.21 9.64 7.60
N ALA A 296 -23.21 9.51 8.49
CA ALA A 296 -21.85 9.99 8.23
C ALA A 296 -21.21 9.30 7.02
N CYS A 297 -21.46 8.01 6.84
CA CYS A 297 -20.97 7.27 5.67
C CYS A 297 -21.60 7.78 4.37
N GLU A 298 -22.88 8.15 4.35
CA GLU A 298 -23.52 8.72 3.15
C GLU A 298 -22.94 10.09 2.79
N VAL A 299 -22.71 10.95 3.78
CA VAL A 299 -22.06 12.25 3.58
C VAL A 299 -20.65 12.06 3.02
N LEU A 300 -19.87 11.15 3.61
CA LEU A 300 -18.50 10.88 3.21
C LEU A 300 -18.42 10.21 1.82
N SER A 301 -19.36 9.30 1.52
CA SER A 301 -19.45 8.64 0.20
C SER A 301 -19.73 9.66 -0.90
N THR A 302 -20.71 10.55 -0.68
CA THR A 302 -21.02 11.65 -1.61
C THR A 302 -19.81 12.55 -1.85
N LEU A 303 -19.11 12.94 -0.79
CA LEU A 303 -17.90 13.75 -0.89
C LEU A 303 -16.78 13.04 -1.68
N LEU A 304 -16.55 11.75 -1.43
CA LEU A 304 -15.53 10.99 -2.15
C LEU A 304 -15.89 10.76 -3.61
N ASP A 305 -17.18 10.58 -3.94
CA ASP A 305 -17.68 10.51 -5.31
C ASP A 305 -17.47 11.82 -6.05
N ASP A 306 -17.78 12.95 -5.42
CA ASP A 306 -17.54 14.28 -5.98
C ASP A 306 -16.04 14.52 -6.22
N ILE A 307 -15.19 14.09 -5.29
CA ILE A 307 -13.72 14.15 -5.44
C ILE A 307 -13.27 13.27 -6.61
N ALA A 308 -13.78 12.04 -6.72
CA ALA A 308 -13.42 11.12 -7.81
C ALA A 308 -13.82 11.68 -9.18
N GLN A 309 -15.05 12.21 -9.31
CA GLN A 309 -15.52 12.83 -10.55
C GLN A 309 -14.67 14.05 -10.94
N GLN A 310 -14.33 14.89 -9.96
CA GLN A 310 -13.47 16.05 -10.20
C GLN A 310 -12.03 15.66 -10.58
N TRP A 311 -11.50 14.57 -10.01
CA TRP A 311 -10.18 14.05 -10.34
C TRP A 311 -10.10 13.52 -11.78
N VAL A 312 -11.16 12.87 -12.26
CA VAL A 312 -11.25 12.40 -13.66
C VAL A 312 -11.34 13.56 -14.66
N ALA A 313 -11.89 14.71 -14.23
CA ALA A 313 -12.10 15.87 -15.08
C ALA A 313 -10.86 16.77 -15.27
N VAL A 314 -9.79 16.57 -14.48
CA VAL A 314 -8.52 17.32 -14.53
C VAL A 314 -7.39 16.49 -15.11
#